data_AF-A0A920SNI7-F1
#
_entry.id   AF-A0A920SNI7-F1
#
_cell.length_a   1.000
_cell.length_b   1.000
_cell.length_c   1.000
_cell.angle_alpha   90.00
_cell.angle_beta   90.00
_cell.angle_gamma   90.00
#
_symmetry.space_group_name_H-M   'P 1'
#
loop_
_entity.id
_entity.type
_entity.pdbx_description
1 polymer ?
#
loop_
_entity_poly.entity_id
_entity_poly.type
_entity_poly.pdbx_seq_one_letter_code
_entity_poly.pdbx_strand_id
1 'polypeptide(L)'
;MLRRIRDEQPEGPVSSSVRVPDDDPEDELSLFGVRYKVGDRRGREYTMNQYDLGEILYGIRAAKIDSDFVIATIHAHNPGNWSDEAPGFLEELARSAIASGADQFVGHGPHQLRGIEIYQGKPIFYSLGNFFFQVELQSPLSSDIYQNYDIDPDSTTDGEFLSWWMGNSFGDPIWYESVIAESRYEDGRVAEIKLYPVELGYELPGASRGIPRTARPDVGQKILETLQRLSQPYGTEIVIEDGIGVIRVAG
;
A
#
# COMPACT_ATOMS: atom_id res chain seq x y z
N MET A 1 19.84 -10.56 -26.14
CA MET A 1 18.50 -11.20 -26.21
C MET A 1 17.38 -10.16 -26.24
N LEU A 2 17.33 -9.20 -25.31
CA LEU A 2 16.28 -8.16 -25.29
C LEU A 2 16.24 -7.30 -26.57
N ARG A 3 17.39 -6.89 -27.11
CA ARG A 3 17.45 -6.15 -28.39
C ARG A 3 16.83 -6.91 -29.58
N ARG A 4 16.86 -8.24 -29.57
CA ARG A 4 16.21 -9.06 -30.59
C ARG A 4 14.67 -8.95 -30.51
N ILE A 5 14.11 -8.83 -29.31
CA ILE A 5 12.67 -8.61 -29.09
C ILE A 5 12.25 -7.24 -29.64
N ARG A 6 13.08 -6.20 -29.45
CA ARG A 6 12.91 -4.88 -30.07
C ARG A 6 12.92 -4.96 -31.60
N ASP A 7 13.94 -5.61 -32.15
CA ASP A 7 14.21 -5.64 -33.59
C ASP A 7 13.22 -6.55 -34.36
N GLU A 8 12.53 -7.47 -33.68
CA GLU A 8 11.51 -8.37 -34.26
C GLU A 8 10.07 -7.83 -34.13
N GLN A 9 9.86 -6.58 -33.68
CA GLN A 9 8.52 -5.98 -33.63
C GLN A 9 7.95 -5.76 -35.05
N PRO A 10 6.66 -6.05 -35.31
CA PRO A 10 6.06 -5.84 -36.63
C PRO A 10 6.09 -4.37 -37.05
N GLU A 11 6.40 -4.09 -38.32
CA GLU A 11 6.23 -2.76 -38.89
C GLU A 11 4.74 -2.37 -38.89
N GLY A 12 4.42 -1.20 -38.34
CA GLY A 12 3.03 -0.72 -38.22
C GLY A 12 2.90 0.62 -37.49
N PRO A 13 1.70 1.22 -37.38
CA PRO A 13 1.50 2.53 -36.73
C PRO A 13 1.92 2.57 -35.25
N VAL A 14 2.09 1.41 -34.62
CA VAL A 14 2.62 1.25 -33.26
C VAL A 14 4.16 1.33 -33.23
N SER A 15 4.85 0.95 -34.31
CA SER A 15 6.32 0.98 -34.40
C SER A 15 6.90 2.39 -34.25
N SER A 16 6.17 3.43 -34.68
CA SER A 16 6.55 4.84 -34.50
C SER A 16 6.18 5.42 -33.13
N SER A 17 5.33 4.75 -32.34
CA SER A 17 4.95 5.15 -30.97
C SER A 17 5.74 4.40 -29.90
N VAL A 18 6.42 3.31 -30.26
CA VAL A 18 7.42 2.66 -29.45
C VAL A 18 8.77 3.38 -29.62
N ARG A 19 9.02 4.40 -28.80
CA ARG A 19 10.39 4.90 -28.61
C ARG A 19 11.15 3.87 -27.78
N VAL A 20 11.97 3.06 -28.44
CA VAL A 20 13.03 2.31 -27.75
C VAL A 20 14.28 3.18 -27.78
N PRO A 21 14.77 3.67 -26.64
CA PRO A 21 15.99 4.46 -26.58
C PRO A 21 17.19 3.65 -27.08
N ASP A 22 18.02 4.23 -27.94
CA ASP A 22 19.25 3.59 -28.44
C ASP A 22 20.34 3.49 -27.36
N ASP A 23 20.19 4.23 -26.26
CA ASP A 23 21.11 4.34 -25.13
C ASP A 23 20.79 3.39 -23.96
N ASP A 24 19.79 2.52 -24.08
CA ASP A 24 19.53 1.51 -23.06
C ASP A 24 20.75 0.55 -22.92
N PRO A 25 21.18 0.25 -21.66
CA PRO A 25 22.19 -0.77 -21.37
C PRO A 25 21.90 -2.11 -22.06
N GLU A 26 22.92 -2.94 -22.32
CA GLU A 26 22.74 -4.21 -23.05
C GLU A 26 21.78 -5.20 -22.37
N ASP A 27 21.64 -5.10 -21.05
CA ASP A 27 20.77 -5.92 -20.21
C ASP A 27 19.41 -5.26 -19.93
N GLU A 28 19.13 -4.08 -20.50
CA GLU A 28 17.88 -3.35 -20.32
C GLU A 28 17.18 -3.08 -21.67
N LEU A 29 15.86 -2.90 -21.63
CA LEU A 29 15.04 -2.56 -22.79
C LEU A 29 13.80 -1.81 -22.35
N SER A 30 13.57 -0.60 -22.86
CA SER A 30 12.33 0.14 -22.66
C SER A 30 11.37 -0.11 -23.82
N LEU A 31 10.19 -0.68 -23.53
CA LEU A 31 9.17 -1.01 -24.52
C LEU A 31 7.77 -0.74 -23.94
N PHE A 32 6.90 -0.06 -24.67
CA PHE A 32 5.52 0.27 -24.25
C PHE A 32 5.45 1.01 -22.89
N GLY A 33 6.42 1.88 -22.60
CA GLY A 33 6.48 2.60 -21.32
C GLY A 33 6.90 1.74 -20.13
N VAL A 34 7.35 0.50 -20.36
CA VAL A 34 7.87 -0.42 -19.34
C VAL A 34 9.35 -0.65 -19.59
N ARG A 35 10.17 -0.58 -18.54
CA ARG A 35 11.58 -0.97 -18.58
C ARG A 35 11.71 -2.45 -18.20
N TYR A 36 12.31 -3.23 -19.10
CA TYR A 36 12.65 -4.63 -18.91
C TYR A 36 14.13 -4.73 -18.59
N LYS A 37 14.49 -5.64 -17.68
CA LYS A 37 15.87 -5.95 -17.32
C LYS A 37 16.06 -7.45 -17.31
N VAL A 38 17.20 -7.93 -17.85
CA VAL A 38 17.56 -9.36 -17.75
C VAL A 38 17.81 -9.68 -16.28
N GLY A 39 17.15 -10.74 -15.78
CA GLY A 39 17.36 -11.23 -14.43
C GLY A 39 17.11 -12.74 -14.35
N ASP A 40 17.63 -13.35 -13.29
CA ASP A 40 17.55 -14.81 -13.09
C ASP A 40 16.11 -15.30 -12.79
N ARG A 41 15.23 -14.38 -12.39
CA ARG A 41 13.81 -14.64 -12.10
C ARG A 41 12.92 -13.59 -12.76
N ARG A 42 11.74 -14.03 -13.21
CA ARG A 42 10.67 -13.11 -13.63
C ARG A 42 10.14 -12.35 -12.41
N GLY A 43 10.03 -11.03 -12.52
CA GLY A 43 9.51 -10.19 -11.45
C GLY A 43 9.15 -8.78 -11.93
N ARG A 44 8.68 -7.96 -11.00
CA ARG A 44 8.55 -6.52 -11.17
C ARG A 44 9.40 -5.86 -10.10
N GLU A 45 10.17 -4.88 -10.51
CA GLU A 45 10.89 -3.99 -9.60
C GLU A 45 10.35 -2.58 -9.82
N TYR A 46 10.28 -1.82 -8.74
CA TYR A 46 9.81 -0.46 -8.76
C TYR A 46 10.90 0.39 -8.12
N THR A 47 11.27 1.46 -8.79
CA THR A 47 12.23 2.45 -8.31
C THR A 47 11.55 3.81 -8.28
N MET A 48 11.86 4.60 -7.25
CA MET A 48 11.34 5.95 -7.16
C MET A 48 12.16 6.87 -8.07
N ASN A 49 11.49 7.83 -8.71
CA ASN A 49 12.19 8.92 -9.38
C ASN A 49 13.02 9.69 -8.33
N GLN A 50 14.32 9.83 -8.58
CA GLN A 50 15.25 10.41 -7.61
C GLN A 50 15.00 11.91 -7.36
N TYR A 51 14.44 12.63 -8.33
CA TYR A 51 14.01 14.01 -8.13
C TYR A 51 12.83 14.07 -7.15
N ASP A 52 11.80 13.25 -7.38
CA ASP A 52 10.62 13.19 -6.50
C ASP A 52 11.00 12.75 -5.08
N LEU A 53 11.87 11.74 -4.95
CA LEU A 53 12.43 11.33 -3.66
C LEU A 53 13.11 12.52 -2.97
N GLY A 54 13.98 13.25 -3.69
CA GLY A 54 14.68 14.42 -3.17
C GLY A 54 13.73 15.50 -2.63
N GLU A 55 12.69 15.84 -3.40
CA GLU A 55 11.69 16.85 -3.02
C GLU A 55 10.83 16.41 -1.84
N ILE A 56 10.43 15.13 -1.78
CA ILE A 56 9.69 14.56 -0.64
C ILE A 56 10.53 14.66 0.62
N LEU A 57 11.79 14.22 0.57
CA LEU A 57 12.68 14.27 1.73
C LEU A 57 13.01 15.70 2.14
N TYR A 58 13.09 16.65 1.19
CA TYR A 58 13.20 18.07 1.49
C TYR A 58 12.00 18.58 2.28
N GLY A 59 10.78 18.25 1.85
CA GLY A 59 9.55 18.60 2.55
C GLY A 59 9.50 18.05 3.98
N ILE A 60 9.92 16.80 4.19
CA ILE A 60 9.98 16.18 5.52
C ILE A 60 10.99 16.91 6.43
N ARG A 61 12.18 17.25 5.92
CA ARG A 61 13.17 18.02 6.69
C ARG A 61 12.63 19.39 7.09
N ALA A 62 11.98 20.10 6.17
CA ALA A 62 11.36 21.39 6.47
C ALA A 62 10.28 21.27 7.54
N ALA A 63 9.37 20.29 7.39
CA ALA A 63 8.32 20.04 8.38
C ALA A 63 8.88 19.75 9.78
N LYS A 64 10.01 19.04 9.88
CA LYS A 64 10.63 18.74 11.18
C LYS A 64 11.25 19.97 11.85
N ILE A 65 11.73 20.95 11.07
CA ILE A 65 12.20 22.22 11.65
C ILE A 65 11.05 23.00 12.29
N ASP A 66 9.86 22.92 11.70
CA ASP A 66 8.70 23.72 12.10
C ASP A 66 7.76 23.00 13.08
N SER A 67 8.03 21.73 13.42
CA SER A 67 7.10 20.88 14.20
C SER A 67 7.81 20.00 15.22
N ASP A 68 7.20 19.84 16.39
CA ASP A 68 7.68 18.91 17.42
C ASP A 68 7.61 17.45 16.97
N PHE A 69 6.61 17.11 16.15
CA PHE A 69 6.32 15.75 15.69
C PHE A 69 5.90 15.72 14.22
N VAL A 70 6.48 14.80 13.43
CA VAL A 70 6.20 14.67 11.99
C VAL A 70 5.77 13.25 11.64
N ILE A 71 4.60 13.12 11.00
CA ILE A 71 4.15 11.86 10.37
C ILE A 71 4.27 12.02 8.86
N ALA A 72 5.05 11.15 8.22
CA ALA A 72 5.09 11.02 6.77
C ALA A 72 4.12 9.93 6.33
N THR A 73 3.32 10.18 5.28
CA THR A 73 2.32 9.23 4.78
C THR A 73 2.38 9.08 3.27
N ILE A 74 2.06 7.88 2.77
CA ILE A 74 2.01 7.61 1.33
C ILE A 74 0.84 6.68 0.97
N HIS A 75 0.19 7.00 -0.15
CA HIS A 75 -0.71 6.09 -0.85
C HIS A 75 0.05 5.35 -1.97
N ALA A 76 0.32 4.05 -1.80
CA ALA A 76 1.04 3.25 -2.78
C ALA A 76 0.47 1.82 -2.87
N HIS A 77 -0.03 1.45 -4.06
CA HIS A 77 -0.56 0.11 -4.32
C HIS A 77 0.50 -0.92 -4.70
N ASN A 78 1.72 -0.49 -5.06
CA ASN A 78 2.75 -1.36 -5.62
C ASN A 78 3.14 -2.51 -4.66
N PRO A 79 3.51 -3.71 -5.18
CA PRO A 79 3.45 -4.13 -6.58
C PRO A 79 2.02 -4.44 -7.09
N GLY A 80 1.04 -4.40 -6.19
CA GLY A 80 -0.40 -4.50 -6.44
C GLY A 80 -1.13 -4.86 -5.16
N ASN A 81 -2.46 -4.79 -5.20
CA ASN A 81 -3.35 -5.11 -4.06
C ASN A 81 -3.31 -6.59 -3.63
N TRP A 82 -2.63 -7.43 -4.40
CA TRP A 82 -2.45 -8.86 -4.13
C TRP A 82 -1.20 -9.16 -3.28
N SER A 83 -0.36 -8.17 -2.98
CA SER A 83 0.91 -8.36 -2.28
C SER A 83 0.93 -7.71 -0.90
N ASP A 84 1.21 -8.53 0.09
CA ASP A 84 1.45 -8.18 1.50
C ASP A 84 2.93 -7.82 1.79
N GLU A 85 3.80 -7.94 0.80
CA GLU A 85 5.20 -7.50 0.87
C GLU A 85 5.34 -6.03 0.46
N ALA A 86 6.13 -5.27 1.22
CA ALA A 86 6.48 -3.91 0.83
C ALA A 86 7.48 -3.98 -0.34
N PRO A 87 7.27 -3.22 -1.44
CA PRO A 87 8.25 -3.16 -2.51
C PRO A 87 9.49 -2.37 -2.05
N GLY A 88 10.66 -2.70 -2.59
CA GLY A 88 11.93 -2.11 -2.16
C GLY A 88 11.97 -0.58 -2.13
N PHE A 89 11.38 0.11 -3.13
CA PHE A 89 11.33 1.58 -3.09
C PHE A 89 10.52 2.15 -1.92
N LEU A 90 9.51 1.41 -1.42
CA LEU A 90 8.69 1.86 -0.30
C LEU A 90 9.47 1.70 1.01
N GLU A 91 10.24 0.62 1.14
CA GLU A 91 11.20 0.47 2.25
C GLU A 91 12.26 1.58 2.24
N GLU A 92 12.85 1.85 1.07
CA GLU A 92 13.84 2.92 0.88
C GLU A 92 13.26 4.30 1.24
N LEU A 93 12.07 4.62 0.72
CA LEU A 93 11.38 5.87 1.02
C LEU A 93 11.08 5.98 2.53
N ALA A 94 10.52 4.94 3.13
CA ALA A 94 10.11 4.98 4.54
C ALA A 94 11.31 5.18 5.47
N ARG A 95 12.39 4.43 5.25
CA ARG A 95 13.64 4.59 6.03
C ARG A 95 14.27 5.97 5.80
N SER A 96 14.27 6.46 4.55
CA SER A 96 14.79 7.79 4.21
C SER A 96 13.96 8.92 4.81
N ALA A 97 12.64 8.76 4.89
CA ALA A 97 11.73 9.68 5.55
C ALA A 97 12.04 9.79 7.06
N ILE A 98 12.20 8.65 7.74
CA ILE A 98 12.62 8.60 9.15
C ILE A 98 13.98 9.29 9.33
N ALA A 99 14.97 8.94 8.49
CA ALA A 99 16.31 9.55 8.54
C ALA A 99 16.29 11.05 8.24
N SER A 100 15.29 11.53 7.50
CA SER A 100 15.09 12.95 7.17
C SER A 100 14.28 13.72 8.21
N GLY A 101 13.87 13.08 9.31
CA GLY A 101 13.24 13.75 10.45
C GLY A 101 11.81 13.34 10.74
N ALA A 102 11.17 12.49 9.92
CA ALA A 102 9.87 11.92 10.28
C ALA A 102 9.99 11.13 11.59
N ASP A 103 9.02 11.27 12.47
CA ASP A 103 8.91 10.53 13.73
C ASP A 103 8.11 9.24 13.57
N GLN A 104 7.31 9.16 12.50
CA GLN A 104 6.56 7.99 12.09
C GLN A 104 6.35 7.99 10.57
N PHE A 105 6.31 6.81 9.96
CA PHE A 105 5.91 6.62 8.57
C PHE A 105 4.67 5.72 8.48
N VAL A 106 3.68 6.12 7.67
CA VAL A 106 2.43 5.36 7.47
C VAL A 106 2.16 5.16 5.99
N GLY A 107 2.30 3.93 5.51
CA GLY A 107 1.87 3.51 4.19
C GLY A 107 0.41 3.07 4.19
N HIS A 108 -0.26 3.28 3.07
CA HIS A 108 -1.59 2.76 2.76
C HIS A 108 -1.74 2.55 1.25
N GLY A 109 -2.83 1.92 0.80
CA GLY A 109 -3.03 1.62 -0.63
C GLY A 109 -3.40 0.16 -0.91
N PRO A 110 -2.62 -0.87 -0.51
CA PRO A 110 -2.84 -2.25 -0.96
C PRO A 110 -4.14 -2.90 -0.43
N HIS A 111 -4.95 -2.17 0.35
CA HIS A 111 -6.17 -2.60 1.04
C HIS A 111 -5.99 -3.69 2.09
N GLN A 112 -4.81 -4.26 2.21
CA GLN A 112 -4.45 -5.30 3.18
C GLN A 112 -3.28 -4.86 4.06
N LEU A 113 -3.08 -5.60 5.15
CA LEU A 113 -1.97 -5.37 6.08
C LEU A 113 -0.62 -5.63 5.41
N ARG A 114 0.39 -4.83 5.80
CA ARG A 114 1.80 -5.11 5.54
C ARG A 114 2.58 -5.01 6.84
N GLY A 115 3.83 -5.46 6.83
CA GLY A 115 4.66 -5.52 8.03
C GLY A 115 4.87 -4.18 8.71
N ILE A 116 5.30 -4.25 9.96
CA ILE A 116 5.72 -3.12 10.78
C ILE A 116 7.22 -3.23 11.00
N GLU A 117 7.92 -2.11 10.89
CA GLU A 117 9.34 -2.00 11.15
C GLU A 117 9.59 -0.91 12.21
N ILE A 118 10.46 -1.20 13.18
CA ILE A 118 11.01 -0.18 14.06
C ILE A 118 12.39 0.21 13.54
N TYR A 119 12.47 1.34 12.84
CA TYR A 119 13.69 1.84 12.23
C TYR A 119 14.23 3.04 13.01
N GLN A 120 15.46 2.95 13.52
CA GLN A 120 16.09 4.00 14.34
C GLN A 120 15.21 4.45 15.55
N GLY A 121 14.49 3.49 16.16
CA GLY A 121 13.61 3.77 17.29
C GLY A 121 12.32 4.51 16.93
N LYS A 122 11.92 4.49 15.66
CA LYS A 122 10.71 5.12 15.13
C LYS A 122 9.91 4.12 14.27
N PRO A 123 8.56 4.13 14.34
CA PRO A 123 7.76 3.13 13.65
C PRO A 123 7.53 3.47 12.19
N ILE A 124 7.60 2.44 11.36
CA ILE A 124 7.19 2.39 9.97
C ILE A 124 6.07 1.37 9.86
N PHE A 125 4.88 1.82 9.49
CA PHE A 125 3.74 0.96 9.18
C PHE A 125 3.62 0.85 7.66
N TYR A 126 3.98 -0.27 7.05
CA TYR A 126 3.94 -0.38 5.59
C TYR A 126 2.51 -0.45 5.02
N SER A 127 1.56 -0.97 5.80
CA SER A 127 0.12 -0.81 5.60
C SER A 127 -0.68 -1.28 6.80
N LEU A 128 -1.66 -0.48 7.24
CA LEU A 128 -2.57 -0.83 8.34
C LEU A 128 -3.90 -1.43 7.85
N GLY A 129 -4.07 -1.64 6.54
CA GLY A 129 -5.35 -2.02 5.93
C GLY A 129 -6.32 -0.83 5.80
N ASN A 130 -7.58 -1.11 5.50
CA ASN A 130 -8.61 -0.08 5.35
C ASN A 130 -9.18 0.32 6.72
N PHE A 131 -9.39 1.61 6.99
CA PHE A 131 -10.11 2.05 8.20
C PHE A 131 -11.63 2.11 7.96
N PHE A 132 -12.04 2.62 6.80
CA PHE A 132 -13.39 2.53 6.27
C PHE A 132 -13.31 2.00 4.83
N PHE A 133 -14.27 1.15 4.45
CA PHE A 133 -14.29 0.54 3.12
C PHE A 133 -15.71 0.41 2.56
N GLN A 134 -16.36 1.55 2.33
CA GLN A 134 -17.76 1.65 1.90
C GLN A 134 -17.87 2.06 0.43
N VAL A 135 -17.42 1.21 -0.48
CA VAL A 135 -17.51 1.47 -1.92
C VAL A 135 -18.96 1.42 -2.41
N GLU A 136 -19.82 0.59 -1.78
CA GLU A 136 -21.25 0.43 -2.11
C GLU A 136 -22.13 1.67 -1.91
N LEU A 137 -21.62 2.70 -1.23
CA LEU A 137 -22.41 3.89 -0.86
C LEU A 137 -22.01 5.15 -1.64
N GLN A 138 -21.25 5.01 -2.72
CA GLN A 138 -20.83 6.12 -3.56
C GLN A 138 -21.96 6.56 -4.50
N SER A 139 -22.76 7.55 -4.11
CA SER A 139 -23.80 8.12 -4.98
C SER A 139 -23.90 9.64 -4.76
N PRO A 140 -24.03 10.46 -5.83
CA PRO A 140 -24.06 10.05 -7.24
C PRO A 140 -22.70 9.57 -7.76
N LEU A 141 -22.70 8.62 -8.70
CA LEU A 141 -21.50 8.28 -9.46
C LEU A 141 -21.24 9.28 -10.59
N SER A 142 -19.97 9.46 -10.94
CA SER A 142 -19.56 10.27 -12.07
C SER A 142 -19.72 9.50 -13.39
N SER A 143 -20.05 10.22 -14.48
CA SER A 143 -20.36 9.61 -15.79
C SER A 143 -19.20 8.84 -16.41
N ASP A 144 -17.96 9.19 -16.09
CA ASP A 144 -16.74 8.51 -16.52
C ASP A 144 -16.63 7.08 -15.96
N ILE A 145 -17.18 6.82 -14.77
CA ILE A 145 -17.23 5.47 -14.20
C ILE A 145 -18.07 4.56 -15.10
N TYR A 146 -19.28 5.00 -15.47
CA TYR A 146 -20.15 4.26 -16.38
C TYR A 146 -19.51 4.03 -17.76
N GLN A 147 -18.85 5.05 -18.30
CA GLN A 147 -18.13 4.96 -19.59
C GLN A 147 -16.99 3.94 -19.54
N ASN A 148 -16.24 3.86 -18.44
CA ASN A 148 -15.15 2.91 -18.29
C ASN A 148 -15.61 1.44 -18.33
N TYR A 149 -16.88 1.19 -18.00
CA TYR A 149 -17.49 -0.14 -17.99
C TYR A 149 -18.48 -0.36 -19.13
N ASP A 150 -18.62 0.58 -20.06
CA ASP A 150 -19.58 0.54 -21.18
C ASP A 150 -21.03 0.32 -20.71
N ILE A 151 -21.40 1.01 -19.63
CA ILE A 151 -22.74 0.94 -19.03
C ILE A 151 -23.50 2.23 -19.33
N ASP A 152 -24.74 2.10 -19.77
CA ASP A 152 -25.64 3.23 -19.97
C ASP A 152 -26.19 3.71 -18.60
N PRO A 153 -25.84 4.92 -18.14
CA PRO A 153 -26.26 5.45 -16.85
C PRO A 153 -27.77 5.73 -16.78
N ASP A 154 -28.48 5.81 -17.92
CA ASP A 154 -29.95 5.95 -17.93
C ASP A 154 -30.65 4.59 -17.68
N SER A 155 -29.91 3.48 -17.80
CA SER A 155 -30.44 2.12 -17.70
C SER A 155 -30.12 1.41 -16.37
N THR A 156 -29.12 1.89 -15.64
CA THR A 156 -28.56 1.23 -14.44
C THR A 156 -28.43 2.24 -13.32
N THR A 157 -28.98 1.93 -12.15
CA THR A 157 -28.80 2.78 -10.97
C THR A 157 -27.38 2.65 -10.39
N ASP A 158 -26.90 3.69 -9.68
CA ASP A 158 -25.62 3.62 -8.95
C ASP A 158 -25.53 2.39 -8.05
N GLY A 159 -26.62 2.07 -7.35
CA GLY A 159 -26.67 0.92 -6.44
C GLY A 159 -26.50 -0.42 -7.15
N GLU A 160 -27.12 -0.60 -8.33
CA GLU A 160 -26.97 -1.80 -9.15
C GLU A 160 -25.53 -1.93 -9.68
N PHE A 161 -24.98 -0.83 -10.20
CA PHE A 161 -23.60 -0.79 -10.68
C PHE A 161 -22.61 -1.13 -9.56
N LEU A 162 -22.72 -0.46 -8.41
CA LEU A 162 -21.81 -0.67 -7.29
C LEU A 162 -21.90 -2.08 -6.72
N SER A 163 -23.10 -2.65 -6.61
CA SER A 163 -23.29 -4.03 -6.15
C SER A 163 -22.58 -5.03 -7.07
N TRP A 164 -22.67 -4.83 -8.39
CA TRP A 164 -21.94 -5.63 -9.38
C TRP A 164 -20.43 -5.39 -9.30
N TRP A 165 -20.00 -4.13 -9.22
CA TRP A 165 -18.59 -3.76 -9.23
C TRP A 165 -17.84 -4.30 -8.00
N MET A 166 -18.47 -4.23 -6.83
CA MET A 166 -17.97 -4.81 -5.57
C MET A 166 -17.65 -6.30 -5.71
N GLY A 167 -18.61 -7.09 -6.19
CA GLY A 167 -18.44 -8.54 -6.33
C GLY A 167 -17.32 -8.92 -7.28
N ASN A 168 -17.01 -8.07 -8.26
CA ASN A 168 -15.99 -8.35 -9.27
C ASN A 168 -14.62 -7.74 -8.96
N SER A 169 -14.58 -6.63 -8.21
CA SER A 169 -13.36 -5.83 -8.04
C SER A 169 -12.90 -5.72 -6.58
N PHE A 170 -13.79 -5.93 -5.59
CA PHE A 170 -13.53 -5.73 -4.16
C PHE A 170 -14.06 -6.85 -3.25
N GLY A 171 -14.09 -8.07 -3.80
CA GLY A 171 -14.59 -9.26 -3.12
C GLY A 171 -13.57 -10.05 -2.30
N ASP A 172 -12.35 -9.53 -2.07
CA ASP A 172 -11.36 -10.25 -1.25
C ASP A 172 -11.61 -9.99 0.26
N PRO A 173 -11.88 -11.01 1.09
CA PRO A 173 -12.09 -10.84 2.52
C PRO A 173 -10.92 -10.16 3.24
N ILE A 174 -9.69 -10.32 2.74
CA ILE A 174 -8.50 -9.73 3.38
C ILE A 174 -8.54 -8.19 3.40
N TRP A 175 -9.33 -7.56 2.53
CA TRP A 175 -9.48 -6.10 2.47
C TRP A 175 -10.38 -5.54 3.56
N TYR A 176 -11.02 -6.42 4.33
CA TYR A 176 -11.92 -6.09 5.44
C TYR A 176 -11.27 -6.41 6.78
N GLU A 177 -9.98 -6.73 6.78
CA GLU A 177 -9.14 -6.96 7.95
C GLU A 177 -8.19 -5.76 8.12
N SER A 178 -8.13 -5.21 9.33
CA SER A 178 -7.45 -3.95 9.60
C SER A 178 -6.96 -3.90 11.04
N VAL A 179 -6.21 -2.86 11.37
CA VAL A 179 -5.73 -2.61 12.72
C VAL A 179 -5.69 -1.11 13.02
N ILE A 180 -6.07 -0.73 14.24
CA ILE A 180 -5.80 0.60 14.77
C ILE A 180 -4.50 0.51 15.57
N ALA A 181 -3.51 1.34 15.20
CA ALA A 181 -2.26 1.46 15.93
C ALA A 181 -2.28 2.67 16.87
N GLU A 182 -2.15 2.42 18.17
CA GLU A 182 -1.89 3.45 19.18
C GLU A 182 -0.39 3.45 19.49
N SER A 183 0.32 4.52 19.13
CA SER A 183 1.77 4.65 19.38
C SER A 183 2.01 5.64 20.52
N ARG A 184 2.58 5.17 21.64
CA ARG A 184 3.01 6.02 22.75
C ARG A 184 4.47 6.44 22.56
N TYR A 185 4.72 7.73 22.67
CA TYR A 185 6.05 8.32 22.55
C TYR A 185 6.56 8.85 23.89
N GLU A 186 7.84 8.66 24.15
CA GLU A 186 8.58 9.16 25.32
C GLU A 186 9.91 9.75 24.81
N ASP A 187 10.22 11.00 25.18
CA ASP A 187 11.44 11.72 24.76
C ASP A 187 11.73 11.67 23.24
N GLY A 188 10.67 11.75 22.42
CA GLY A 188 10.77 11.75 20.95
C GLY A 188 11.03 10.38 20.32
N ARG A 189 10.94 9.30 21.10
CA ARG A 189 11.03 7.91 20.62
C ARG A 189 9.75 7.14 20.92
N VAL A 190 9.43 6.16 20.08
CA VAL A 190 8.30 5.28 20.40
C VAL A 190 8.70 4.35 21.56
N ALA A 191 7.85 4.29 22.59
CA ALA A 191 8.04 3.42 23.75
C ALA A 191 7.22 2.14 23.62
N GLU A 192 5.98 2.28 23.14
CA GLU A 192 5.05 1.16 22.99
C GLU A 192 4.09 1.43 21.83
N ILE A 193 3.72 0.37 21.11
CA ILE A 193 2.66 0.40 20.11
C ILE A 193 1.64 -0.68 20.48
N LYS A 194 0.38 -0.29 20.59
CA LYS A 194 -0.75 -1.21 20.72
C LYS A 194 -1.49 -1.32 19.40
N LEU A 195 -1.83 -2.54 19.04
CA LEU A 195 -2.46 -2.94 17.79
C LEU A 195 -3.83 -3.53 18.11
N TYR A 196 -4.87 -2.77 17.83
CA TYR A 196 -6.26 -3.16 18.05
C TYR A 196 -6.84 -3.72 16.76
N PRO A 197 -7.10 -5.03 16.67
CA PRO A 197 -7.61 -5.62 15.44
C PRO A 197 -9.02 -5.13 15.12
N VAL A 198 -9.26 -4.82 13.86
CA VAL A 198 -10.51 -4.28 13.33
C VAL A 198 -11.02 -5.16 12.20
N GLU A 199 -12.32 -5.46 12.22
CA GLU A 199 -13.01 -6.07 11.09
C GLU A 199 -13.99 -5.07 10.46
N LEU A 200 -14.10 -5.09 9.14
CA LEU A 200 -14.99 -4.22 8.37
C LEU A 200 -16.26 -4.95 7.89
N GLY A 201 -16.54 -6.13 8.44
CA GLY A 201 -17.78 -6.86 8.21
C GLY A 201 -17.99 -7.29 6.75
N TYR A 202 -17.02 -7.97 6.15
CA TYR A 202 -17.08 -8.51 4.77
C TYR A 202 -18.43 -9.18 4.43
N GLU A 203 -18.96 -10.00 5.32
CA GLU A 203 -20.21 -10.74 5.12
C GLU A 203 -21.48 -9.89 5.33
N LEU A 204 -21.35 -8.69 5.89
CA LEU A 204 -22.50 -7.80 6.10
C LEU A 204 -22.97 -7.21 4.75
N PRO A 205 -24.26 -6.90 4.59
CA PRO A 205 -24.77 -6.34 3.35
C PRO A 205 -24.70 -4.80 3.35
N GLY A 206 -24.56 -4.22 2.15
CA GLY A 206 -24.89 -2.82 1.87
C GLY A 206 -24.17 -1.85 2.80
N ALA A 207 -24.96 -0.90 3.34
CA ALA A 207 -24.46 0.14 4.22
C ALA A 207 -23.79 -0.34 5.52
N SER A 208 -23.99 -1.61 5.91
CA SER A 208 -23.35 -2.17 7.11
C SER A 208 -21.93 -2.68 6.87
N ARG A 209 -21.59 -3.00 5.61
CA ARG A 209 -20.26 -3.43 5.19
C ARG A 209 -19.32 -2.23 5.14
N GLY A 210 -18.05 -2.43 5.48
CA GLY A 210 -17.02 -1.40 5.40
C GLY A 210 -16.93 -0.47 6.62
N ILE A 211 -17.79 -0.65 7.63
CA ILE A 211 -17.76 0.13 8.88
C ILE A 211 -16.86 -0.58 9.89
N PRO A 212 -15.86 0.11 10.48
CA PRO A 212 -14.94 -0.48 11.44
C PRO A 212 -15.64 -0.92 12.73
N ARG A 213 -15.30 -2.13 13.17
CA ARG A 213 -15.74 -2.74 14.42
C ARG A 213 -14.56 -3.41 15.09
N THR A 214 -14.58 -3.49 16.42
CA THR A 214 -13.69 -4.39 17.13
C THR A 214 -13.83 -5.79 16.54
N ALA A 215 -12.71 -6.39 16.12
CA ALA A 215 -12.72 -7.72 15.55
C ALA A 215 -13.25 -8.75 16.56
N ARG A 216 -13.95 -9.77 16.07
CA ARG A 216 -14.28 -10.94 16.90
C ARG A 216 -12.98 -11.63 17.35
N PRO A 217 -12.96 -12.33 18.50
CA PRO A 217 -11.71 -12.88 19.04
C PRO A 217 -10.90 -13.76 18.09
N ASP A 218 -11.58 -14.61 17.30
CA ASP A 218 -10.97 -15.49 16.29
C ASP A 218 -10.38 -14.70 15.12
N VAL A 219 -11.11 -13.70 14.62
CA VAL A 219 -10.67 -12.81 13.54
C VAL A 219 -9.53 -11.93 14.03
N GLY A 220 -9.62 -11.39 15.24
CA GLY A 220 -8.60 -10.56 15.85
C GLY A 220 -7.29 -11.31 16.06
N GLN A 221 -7.35 -12.55 16.54
CA GLN A 221 -6.18 -13.43 16.64
C GLN A 221 -5.51 -13.61 15.27
N LYS A 222 -6.29 -13.94 14.24
CA LYS A 222 -5.79 -14.10 12.86
C LYS A 222 -5.11 -12.83 12.34
N ILE A 223 -5.71 -11.66 12.55
CA ILE A 223 -5.16 -10.36 12.14
C ILE A 223 -3.79 -10.13 12.79
N LEU A 224 -3.69 -10.36 14.10
CA LEU A 224 -2.45 -10.14 14.85
C LEU A 224 -1.35 -11.14 14.49
N GLU A 225 -1.68 -12.41 14.30
CA GLU A 225 -0.74 -13.44 13.82
C GLU A 225 -0.25 -13.13 12.40
N THR A 226 -1.12 -12.57 11.55
CA THR A 226 -0.74 -12.08 10.22
C THR A 226 0.27 -10.95 10.34
N LEU A 227 0.03 -9.96 11.21
CA LEU A 227 1.00 -8.88 11.45
C LEU A 227 2.31 -9.39 12.04
N GLN A 228 2.30 -10.38 12.94
CA GLN A 228 3.51 -11.03 13.44
C GLN A 228 4.36 -11.59 12.29
N ARG A 229 3.75 -12.39 11.42
CA ARG A 229 4.42 -12.97 10.25
C ARG A 229 4.98 -11.88 9.32
N LEU A 230 4.18 -10.86 9.02
CA LEU A 230 4.57 -9.78 8.10
C LEU A 230 5.67 -8.88 8.66
N SER A 231 5.77 -8.77 9.99
CA SER A 231 6.75 -7.91 10.67
C SER A 231 8.07 -8.65 10.97
N GLN A 232 8.07 -9.98 10.88
CA GLN A 232 9.24 -10.83 11.15
C GLN A 232 10.47 -10.52 10.28
N PRO A 233 10.35 -10.23 8.96
CA PRO A 233 11.50 -9.84 8.13
C PRO A 233 12.20 -8.55 8.60
N TYR A 234 11.47 -7.67 9.29
CA TYR A 234 12.00 -6.43 9.85
C TYR A 234 12.49 -6.57 11.30
N GLY A 235 12.43 -7.79 11.87
CA GLY A 235 12.85 -8.06 13.25
C GLY A 235 11.94 -7.44 14.32
N THR A 236 10.72 -7.03 13.96
CA THR A 236 9.77 -6.43 14.90
C THR A 236 8.95 -7.52 15.58
N GLU A 237 9.06 -7.62 16.91
CA GLU A 237 8.30 -8.57 17.72
C GLU A 237 6.97 -7.95 18.16
N ILE A 238 5.87 -8.66 17.90
CA ILE A 238 4.53 -8.31 18.37
C ILE A 238 4.10 -9.40 19.35
N VAL A 239 3.81 -9.04 20.60
CA VAL A 239 3.27 -9.93 21.62
C VAL A 239 1.75 -9.77 21.66
N ILE A 240 0.99 -10.86 21.68
CA ILE A 240 -0.48 -10.78 21.78
C ILE A 240 -0.89 -10.92 23.25
N GLU A 241 -1.51 -9.88 23.79
CA GLU A 241 -1.96 -9.79 25.18
C GLU A 241 -3.44 -9.41 25.20
N ASP A 242 -4.30 -10.28 25.75
CA ASP A 242 -5.75 -10.04 25.86
C ASP A 242 -6.44 -9.59 24.55
N GLY A 243 -5.99 -10.14 23.41
CA GLY A 243 -6.53 -9.82 22.09
C GLY A 243 -6.01 -8.52 21.47
N ILE A 244 -4.95 -7.94 22.05
CA ILE A 244 -4.27 -6.73 21.56
C ILE A 244 -2.83 -7.12 21.20
N GLY A 245 -2.34 -6.66 20.05
CA GLY A 245 -0.91 -6.79 19.72
C GLY A 245 -0.11 -5.69 20.40
N VAL A 246 1.02 -6.02 20.99
CA VAL A 246 1.88 -5.09 21.72
C VAL A 246 3.30 -5.17 21.18
N ILE A 247 3.82 -4.05 20.72
CA ILE A 247 5.24 -3.88 20.36
C ILE A 247 5.88 -3.04 21.46
N ARG A 248 6.89 -3.60 22.13
CA ARG A 248 7.70 -2.88 23.12
C ARG A 248 9.04 -2.56 22.51
N VAL A 249 9.35 -1.27 22.38
CA VAL A 249 10.61 -0.83 21.81
C VAL A 249 11.60 -0.66 22.97
N ALA A 250 12.68 -1.44 22.95
CA ALA A 250 13.74 -1.30 23.94
C ALA A 250 14.34 0.12 23.84
N GLY A 251 14.38 0.83 24.97
CA GLY A 251 14.91 2.19 25.08
C GLY A 251 16.41 2.29 24.89
#